data_AF-B0R3Q2-F1
#
_entry.id   AF-B0R3Q2-F1
#
_cell.length_a   1.000
_cell.length_b   1.000
_cell.length_c   1.000
_cell.angle_alpha   90.00
_cell.angle_beta   90.00
_cell.angle_gamma   90.00
#
_symmetry.space_group_name_H-M   'P 1'
#
loop_
_entity.id
_entity.type
_entity.pdbx_description
1 polymer ?
#
loop_
_entity_poly.entity_id
_entity_poly.type
_entity_poly.pdbx_seq_one_letter_code
_entity_poly.pdbx_strand_id
1 'polypeptide(L)'
;MTDSSAGGDETEPADRTTQDTDADKSVESMTASDIAAEVDDEYDFEEFGPRQMAEMDADEWEAAFDPDAWITGGALLDRVADDLRSRVATRDVFAVVERDTIDGEPVVLAYSDEGYAVVYEDGTVEGSGTVLRDVKPTVALCSMDSYDAPDPPADAGLPDPQEIPESASGFGTTLLQYIGIAQLVAGVLLFLAPFVYDPLVRQCPPVSVPGSTARACEIAGASFTLHPLGDSGIIAAIAGVGFVLFGVFMLVLVANARLSDRFRADEFRARLRSVGVGTDDRPAFVPQTDADTGTAEPDEDTP
;
A
#
# COMPACT_ATOMS: atom_id res chain seq x y z
N MET A 1 68.93 19.41 -21.36
CA MET A 1 68.84 20.65 -20.57
C MET A 1 68.47 20.20 -19.16
N THR A 2 69.43 19.83 -18.30
CA THR A 2 70.18 20.71 -17.34
C THR A 2 69.19 21.51 -16.48
N ASP A 3 69.14 21.44 -15.15
CA ASP A 3 70.12 21.01 -14.15
C ASP A 3 69.44 20.73 -12.78
N SER A 4 70.05 19.84 -12.00
CA SER A 4 70.36 19.82 -10.54
C SER A 4 69.65 20.81 -9.59
N SER A 5 69.34 20.47 -8.32
CA SER A 5 70.30 19.97 -7.31
C SER A 5 69.62 19.39 -6.05
N ALA A 6 70.36 18.51 -5.38
CA ALA A 6 70.03 17.67 -4.24
C ALA A 6 70.29 18.31 -2.85
N GLY A 7 69.82 17.61 -1.81
CA GLY A 7 70.15 17.74 -0.38
C GLY A 7 68.87 17.58 0.46
N GLY A 8 68.63 16.57 1.30
CA GLY A 8 69.50 15.70 2.08
C GLY A 8 69.38 16.11 3.55
N ASP A 9 68.59 15.37 4.36
CA ASP A 9 68.89 15.15 5.78
C ASP A 9 68.07 13.96 6.34
N GLU A 10 68.79 12.99 6.89
CA GLU A 10 68.29 11.91 7.74
C GLU A 10 68.30 12.43 9.19
N THR A 11 67.20 12.34 9.93
CA THR A 11 67.25 12.34 11.41
C THR A 11 66.03 11.64 12.00
N GLU A 12 66.21 10.38 12.43
CA GLU A 12 65.56 9.83 13.63
C GLU A 12 66.50 10.06 14.83
N PRO A 13 66.10 9.84 16.09
CA PRO A 13 64.79 9.95 16.75
C PRO A 13 64.89 10.83 18.04
N ALA A 14 63.77 11.14 18.70
CA ALA A 14 63.81 11.64 20.07
C ALA A 14 62.63 11.14 20.91
N ASP A 15 62.95 10.14 21.72
CA ASP A 15 62.34 9.80 23.00
C ASP A 15 61.98 11.05 23.82
N ARG A 16 60.71 11.16 24.23
CA ARG A 16 60.26 12.02 25.33
C ARG A 16 59.22 11.27 26.16
N THR A 17 59.74 10.54 27.12
CA THR A 17 59.44 10.64 28.55
C THR A 17 57.99 11.02 28.90
N THR A 18 57.26 10.01 29.38
CA THR A 18 56.18 10.10 30.36
C THR A 18 56.49 11.16 31.42
N GLN A 19 55.69 12.23 31.43
CA GLN A 19 55.62 13.14 32.56
C GLN A 19 54.24 13.01 33.18
N ASP A 20 54.15 12.13 34.19
CA ASP A 20 53.16 12.26 35.25
C ASP A 20 53.23 13.70 35.78
N THR A 21 52.13 14.42 35.62
CA THR A 21 51.82 15.57 36.44
C THR A 21 50.40 15.37 36.93
N ASP A 22 50.31 14.80 38.14
CA ASP A 22 49.19 14.97 39.05
C ASP A 22 48.88 16.47 39.17
N ALA A 23 47.92 16.93 38.36
CA ALA A 23 47.20 18.17 38.55
C ALA A 23 45.75 17.79 38.76
N ASP A 24 45.40 17.65 40.04
CA ASP A 24 44.07 17.60 40.60
C ASP A 24 43.19 18.72 40.00
N LYS A 25 42.47 18.36 38.93
CA LYS A 25 41.12 18.81 38.68
C LYS A 25 40.32 17.53 38.54
N SER A 26 39.34 17.35 39.40
CA SER A 26 38.22 16.47 39.15
C SER A 26 37.56 16.88 37.83
N VAL A 27 38.08 16.37 36.71
CA VAL A 27 37.28 16.15 35.53
C VAL A 27 36.34 15.05 36.00
N GLU A 28 35.09 15.43 36.33
CA GLU A 28 34.05 14.42 36.38
C GLU A 28 34.17 13.67 35.06
N SER A 29 34.41 12.36 35.11
CA SER A 29 34.42 11.55 33.90
C SER A 29 33.03 11.68 33.30
N MET A 30 32.89 12.54 32.29
CA MET A 30 31.65 12.69 31.54
C MET A 30 31.30 11.31 31.00
N THR A 31 30.04 10.91 31.18
CA THR A 31 29.60 9.63 30.65
C THR A 31 29.50 9.73 29.13
N ALA A 32 29.55 8.61 28.40
CA ALA A 32 29.36 8.63 26.95
C ALA A 32 28.05 9.34 26.54
N SER A 33 27.01 9.22 27.37
CA SER A 33 25.74 9.96 27.18
C SER A 33 25.88 11.47 27.35
N ASP A 34 26.75 11.95 28.25
CA ASP A 34 26.98 13.39 28.43
C ASP A 34 27.76 13.96 27.24
N ILE A 35 28.75 13.22 26.73
CA ILE A 35 29.52 13.58 25.54
C ILE A 35 28.61 13.59 24.31
N ALA A 36 27.72 12.60 24.15
CA ALA A 36 26.79 12.52 23.04
C ALA A 36 25.83 13.73 22.99
N ALA A 37 25.35 14.19 24.16
CA ALA A 37 24.51 15.37 24.25
C ALA A 37 25.25 16.66 23.89
N GLU A 38 26.54 16.77 24.27
CA GLU A 38 27.38 17.91 23.89
C GLU A 38 27.68 17.94 22.39
N VAL A 39 27.91 16.77 21.78
CA VAL A 39 28.12 16.66 20.32
C VAL A 39 26.87 17.09 19.54
N ASP A 40 25.66 16.70 19.97
CA ASP A 40 24.40 17.09 19.31
C ASP A 40 24.16 18.61 19.35
N ASP A 41 24.68 19.29 20.38
CA ASP A 41 24.65 20.75 20.50
C ASP A 41 25.74 21.45 19.66
N GLU A 42 26.93 20.84 19.49
CA GLU A 42 28.08 21.44 18.80
C GLU A 42 28.03 21.22 17.27
N TYR A 43 27.56 20.07 16.81
CA TYR A 43 27.62 19.67 15.40
C TYR A 43 26.22 19.57 14.77
N ASP A 44 26.04 20.26 13.63
CA ASP A 44 24.86 20.06 12.77
C ASP A 44 25.06 18.84 11.87
N PHE A 45 24.43 17.72 12.23
CA PHE A 45 24.52 16.47 11.48
C PHE A 45 23.93 16.54 10.05
N GLU A 46 23.09 17.54 9.73
CA GLU A 46 22.56 17.73 8.37
C GLU A 46 23.59 18.36 7.41
N GLU A 47 24.54 19.15 7.92
CA GLU A 47 25.66 19.74 7.16
C GLU A 47 27.01 19.06 7.44
N PHE A 48 26.99 17.90 8.11
CA PHE A 48 28.18 17.20 8.54
C PHE A 48 28.99 16.65 7.35
N GLY A 49 30.29 16.95 7.31
CA GLY A 49 31.15 16.62 6.19
C GLY A 49 32.59 16.31 6.59
N PRO A 50 33.48 16.08 5.60
CA PRO A 50 34.85 15.62 5.83
C PRO A 50 35.72 16.55 6.70
N ARG A 51 35.34 17.82 6.84
CA ARG A 51 36.08 18.80 7.65
C ARG A 51 35.75 18.62 9.13
N GLN A 52 34.47 18.55 9.46
CA GLN A 52 33.99 18.23 10.81
C GLN A 52 34.46 16.83 11.23
N MET A 53 34.51 15.89 10.29
CA MET A 53 35.07 14.55 10.52
C MET A 53 36.53 14.56 10.99
N ALA A 54 37.31 15.56 10.57
CA ALA A 54 38.71 15.71 10.95
C ALA A 54 38.90 16.58 12.21
N GLU A 55 37.87 17.31 12.62
CA GLU A 55 37.86 18.17 13.81
C GLU A 55 37.37 17.40 15.05
N MET A 56 36.46 16.43 14.86
CA MET A 56 35.84 15.66 15.93
C MET A 56 36.82 14.65 16.57
N ASP A 57 36.89 14.68 17.90
CA ASP A 57 37.78 13.83 18.69
C ASP A 57 37.27 12.38 18.79
N ALA A 58 38.15 11.42 19.08
CA ALA A 58 37.78 9.99 19.08
C ALA A 58 36.70 9.64 20.11
N ASP A 59 36.72 10.27 21.28
CA ASP A 59 35.71 10.07 22.33
C ASP A 59 34.35 10.68 21.94
N GLU A 60 34.34 11.80 21.20
CA GLU A 60 33.14 12.41 20.63
C GLU A 60 32.56 11.52 19.53
N TRP A 61 33.41 10.93 18.68
CA TRP A 61 33.04 9.96 17.66
C TRP A 61 32.35 8.73 18.25
N GLU A 62 32.95 8.12 19.27
CA GLU A 62 32.41 6.95 19.94
C GLU A 62 31.07 7.27 20.61
N ALA A 63 30.94 8.44 21.22
CA ALA A 63 29.69 8.88 21.85
C ALA A 63 28.58 9.19 20.83
N ALA A 64 28.92 9.80 19.68
CA ALA A 64 27.94 10.17 18.65
C ALA A 64 27.44 8.98 17.82
N PHE A 65 28.28 7.95 17.67
CA PHE A 65 27.98 6.74 16.89
C PHE A 65 28.10 5.48 17.75
N ASP A 66 27.60 5.55 18.98
CA ASP A 66 27.63 4.45 19.94
C ASP A 66 26.81 3.25 19.39
N PRO A 67 27.46 2.13 19.00
CA PRO A 67 26.76 0.97 18.46
C PRO A 67 25.90 0.28 19.53
N ASP A 68 26.23 0.44 20.82
CA ASP A 68 25.48 -0.11 21.94
C ASP A 68 24.22 0.71 22.25
N ALA A 69 24.10 1.92 21.69
CA ALA A 69 22.88 2.75 21.77
C ALA A 69 21.78 2.30 20.79
N TRP A 70 22.10 1.44 19.82
CA TRP A 70 21.10 0.86 18.92
C TRP A 70 20.56 -0.47 19.43
N ILE A 71 19.24 -0.65 19.27
CA ILE A 71 18.55 -1.88 19.65
C ILE A 71 18.90 -2.97 18.61
N THR A 72 19.47 -4.08 19.10
CA THR A 72 19.79 -5.29 18.33
C THR A 72 19.23 -6.54 19.04
N GLY A 73 19.46 -7.74 18.51
CA GLY A 73 19.01 -8.99 19.11
C GLY A 73 17.51 -9.25 18.94
N GLY A 74 16.97 -10.11 19.80
CA GLY A 74 15.53 -10.41 19.83
C GLY A 74 14.63 -9.19 20.00
N ALA A 75 15.08 -8.14 20.70
CA ALA A 75 14.32 -6.90 20.88
C ALA A 75 14.14 -6.12 19.57
N LEU A 76 15.16 -6.11 18.71
CA LEU A 76 15.05 -5.56 17.36
C LEU A 76 14.05 -6.36 16.54
N LEU A 77 14.14 -7.69 16.59
CA LEU A 77 13.22 -8.56 15.86
C LEU A 77 11.77 -8.38 16.33
N ASP A 78 11.53 -8.18 17.63
CA ASP A 78 10.23 -7.81 18.25
C ASP A 78 9.66 -6.56 17.62
N ARG A 79 10.43 -5.47 17.66
CA ARG A 79 10.01 -4.18 17.10
C ARG A 79 9.76 -4.25 15.59
N VAL A 80 10.65 -4.91 14.85
CA VAL A 80 10.52 -5.07 13.39
C VAL A 80 9.28 -5.88 13.04
N ALA A 81 9.03 -6.99 13.72
CA ALA A 81 7.88 -7.83 13.43
C ALA A 81 6.56 -7.09 13.71
N ASP A 82 6.52 -6.31 14.78
CA ASP A 82 5.33 -5.55 15.19
C ASP A 82 5.07 -4.36 14.25
N ASP A 83 6.10 -3.59 13.89
CA ASP A 83 5.98 -2.52 12.88
C ASP A 83 5.54 -3.08 11.52
N LEU A 84 6.15 -4.17 11.05
CA LEU A 84 5.78 -4.78 9.78
C LEU A 84 4.33 -5.30 9.79
N ARG A 85 3.90 -5.96 10.87
CA ARG A 85 2.50 -6.39 11.02
C ARG A 85 1.54 -5.21 11.04
N SER A 86 1.89 -4.12 11.73
CA SER A 86 1.10 -2.90 11.72
C SER A 86 0.97 -2.31 10.31
N ARG A 87 2.06 -2.27 9.53
CA ARG A 87 2.07 -1.83 8.13
C ARG A 87 1.29 -2.74 7.19
N VAL A 88 1.28 -4.04 7.45
CA VAL A 88 0.43 -5.00 6.72
C VAL A 88 -1.04 -4.72 7.03
N ALA A 89 -1.38 -4.48 8.31
CA ALA A 89 -2.74 -4.15 8.72
C ALA A 89 -3.25 -2.83 8.10
N THR A 90 -2.38 -1.80 8.01
CA THR A 90 -2.71 -0.52 7.35
C THR A 90 -2.68 -0.59 5.83
N ARG A 91 -2.25 -1.72 5.24
CA ARG A 91 -2.10 -1.97 3.80
C ARG A 91 -1.00 -1.14 3.15
N ASP A 92 -0.01 -0.72 3.92
CA ASP A 92 1.20 -0.06 3.42
C ASP A 92 2.21 -1.07 2.86
N VAL A 93 2.20 -2.30 3.39
CA VAL A 93 3.05 -3.42 2.95
C VAL A 93 2.18 -4.64 2.63
N PHE A 94 2.50 -5.36 1.54
CA PHE A 94 1.88 -6.64 1.20
C PHE A 94 2.88 -7.77 1.43
N ALA A 95 2.86 -8.36 2.63
CA ALA A 95 3.71 -9.49 3.00
C ALA A 95 3.06 -10.30 4.14
N VAL A 96 3.39 -11.60 4.20
CA VAL A 96 3.24 -12.41 5.40
C VAL A 96 4.48 -12.18 6.28
N VAL A 97 4.29 -12.03 7.59
CA VAL A 97 5.36 -11.70 8.55
C VAL A 97 5.39 -12.76 9.64
N GLU A 98 6.48 -13.53 9.67
CA GLU A 98 6.66 -14.68 10.56
C GLU A 98 7.91 -14.53 11.41
N ARG A 99 7.86 -15.12 12.61
CA ARG A 99 9.04 -15.36 13.43
C ARG A 99 9.44 -16.80 13.29
N ASP A 100 10.70 -17.02 12.97
CA ASP A 100 11.23 -18.35 12.72
C ASP A 100 12.72 -18.41 13.03
N THR A 101 13.36 -19.54 12.74
CA THR A 101 14.81 -19.69 12.80
C THR A 101 15.35 -20.23 11.48
N ILE A 102 16.50 -19.73 11.05
CA ILE A 102 17.25 -20.23 9.89
C ILE A 102 18.63 -20.61 10.38
N ASP A 103 19.03 -21.86 10.15
CA ASP A 103 20.33 -22.40 10.61
C ASP A 103 20.53 -22.25 12.15
N GLY A 104 19.43 -22.28 12.91
CA GLY A 104 19.43 -22.08 14.36
C GLY A 104 19.49 -20.63 14.84
N GLU A 105 19.51 -19.65 13.94
CA GLU A 105 19.52 -18.23 14.26
C GLU A 105 18.09 -17.65 14.21
N PRO A 106 17.62 -16.92 15.23
CA PRO A 106 16.31 -16.26 15.22
C PRO A 106 16.22 -15.20 14.12
N VAL A 107 15.13 -15.23 13.35
CA VAL A 107 14.89 -14.27 12.26
C VAL A 107 13.44 -13.78 12.21
N VAL A 108 13.26 -12.60 11.63
CA VAL A 108 11.96 -12.19 11.07
C VAL A 108 11.96 -12.47 9.58
N LEU A 109 11.04 -13.30 9.14
CA LEU A 109 10.81 -13.60 7.74
C LEU A 109 9.59 -12.83 7.24
N ALA A 110 9.78 -11.95 6.27
CA ALA A 110 8.71 -11.27 5.56
C ALA A 110 8.70 -11.72 4.09
N TYR A 111 7.57 -12.13 3.54
CA TYR A 111 7.51 -12.58 2.15
C TYR A 111 6.19 -12.27 1.46
N SER A 112 6.25 -12.11 0.15
CA SER A 112 5.11 -11.82 -0.73
C SER A 112 5.07 -12.80 -1.90
N ASP A 113 4.34 -12.47 -2.95
CA ASP A 113 4.28 -13.24 -4.20
C ASP A 113 5.48 -12.97 -5.12
N GLU A 114 6.22 -11.89 -4.86
CA GLU A 114 7.27 -11.38 -5.76
C GLU A 114 8.63 -11.20 -5.07
N GLY A 115 8.72 -11.45 -3.76
CA GLY A 115 9.96 -11.26 -3.02
C GLY A 115 9.87 -11.65 -1.55
N TYR A 116 10.99 -11.56 -0.87
CA TYR A 116 11.11 -11.85 0.56
C TYR A 116 12.22 -11.01 1.18
N ALA A 117 12.20 -10.91 2.50
CA ALA A 117 13.26 -10.35 3.31
C ALA A 117 13.42 -11.18 4.60
N VAL A 118 14.66 -11.45 4.96
CA VAL A 118 15.07 -12.07 6.22
C VAL A 118 15.80 -11.00 7.01
N VAL A 119 15.37 -10.77 8.25
CA VAL A 119 16.03 -9.88 9.20
C VAL A 119 16.64 -10.72 10.29
N TYR A 120 17.95 -10.57 10.48
CA TYR A 120 18.72 -11.23 11.53
C TYR A 120 18.86 -10.31 12.77
N GLU A 121 19.28 -10.89 13.87
CA GLU A 121 19.45 -10.21 15.16
C GLU A 121 20.45 -9.04 15.12
N ASP A 122 21.45 -9.10 14.25
CA ASP A 122 22.45 -8.05 14.04
C ASP A 122 21.93 -6.87 13.19
N GLY A 123 20.68 -6.93 12.73
CA GLY A 123 20.07 -5.95 11.84
C GLY A 123 20.42 -6.14 10.36
N THR A 124 21.16 -7.20 10.00
CA THR A 124 21.40 -7.56 8.60
C THR A 124 20.07 -7.94 7.94
N VAL A 125 19.86 -7.42 6.72
CA VAL A 125 18.67 -7.71 5.92
C VAL A 125 19.06 -8.32 4.58
N GLU A 126 18.69 -9.59 4.39
CA GLU A 126 18.86 -10.32 3.13
C GLU A 126 17.53 -10.49 2.44
N GLY A 127 17.52 -10.61 1.11
CA GLY A 127 16.29 -10.88 0.38
C GLY A 127 16.26 -10.31 -1.03
N SER A 128 15.05 -10.23 -1.58
CA SER A 128 14.82 -9.72 -2.93
C SER A 128 13.43 -9.12 -3.09
N GLY A 129 13.25 -8.32 -4.14
CA GLY A 129 11.95 -7.76 -4.51
C GLY A 129 11.53 -6.55 -3.67
N THR A 130 10.24 -6.24 -3.72
CA THR A 130 9.62 -5.09 -3.04
C THR A 130 9.67 -5.21 -1.52
N VAL A 131 9.54 -6.44 -1.00
CA VAL A 131 9.60 -6.70 0.45
C VAL A 131 10.92 -6.22 1.05
N LEU A 132 12.07 -6.52 0.40
CA LEU A 132 13.37 -6.02 0.84
C LEU A 132 13.44 -4.48 0.91
N ARG A 133 12.82 -3.81 -0.07
CA ARG A 133 12.79 -2.34 -0.12
C ARG A 133 11.98 -1.74 1.02
N ASP A 134 10.93 -2.43 1.46
CA ASP A 134 10.04 -1.96 2.52
C ASP A 134 10.57 -2.31 3.92
N VAL A 135 11.25 -3.45 4.05
CA VAL A 135 11.81 -3.94 5.34
C VAL A 135 13.06 -3.17 5.76
N LYS A 136 13.97 -2.83 4.83
CA LYS A 136 15.22 -2.12 5.17
C LYS A 136 15.00 -0.82 5.96
N PRO A 137 14.10 0.10 5.54
CA PRO A 137 13.79 1.29 6.33
C PRO A 137 13.18 0.97 7.69
N THR A 138 12.33 -0.06 7.79
CA THR A 138 11.74 -0.48 9.07
C THR A 138 12.80 -0.96 10.05
N VAL A 139 13.77 -1.76 9.60
CA VAL A 139 14.87 -2.24 10.47
C VAL A 139 15.68 -1.07 11.01
N ALA A 140 16.02 -0.10 10.16
CA ALA A 140 16.77 1.09 10.57
C ALA A 140 15.98 1.97 11.57
N LEU A 141 14.67 2.08 11.42
CA LEU A 141 13.84 2.82 12.39
C LEU A 141 13.70 2.03 13.70
N CYS A 142 13.47 0.73 13.62
CA CYS A 142 13.31 -0.12 14.81
C CYS A 142 14.58 -0.28 15.63
N SER A 143 15.77 -0.11 15.02
CA SER A 143 17.04 -0.09 15.74
C SER A 143 17.27 1.21 16.52
N MET A 144 16.55 2.29 16.21
CA MET A 144 16.61 3.53 16.99
C MET A 144 15.76 3.39 18.27
N ASP A 145 16.34 3.70 19.43
CA ASP A 145 15.62 3.71 20.72
C ASP A 145 14.46 4.72 20.73
N SER A 146 14.67 5.87 20.08
CA SER A 146 13.69 6.97 20.00
C SER A 146 12.46 6.66 19.15
N TYR A 147 12.52 5.64 18.29
CA TYR A 147 11.36 5.21 17.52
C TYR A 147 10.45 4.35 18.40
N ASP A 148 9.14 4.54 18.31
CA ASP A 148 8.18 3.68 18.99
C ASP A 148 7.45 2.85 17.94
N ALA A 149 7.74 1.54 17.92
CA ALA A 149 7.14 0.63 16.97
C ALA A 149 5.66 0.43 17.32
N PRO A 150 4.72 0.66 16.38
CA PRO A 150 3.30 0.57 16.67
C PRO A 150 2.88 -0.87 16.98
N ASP A 151 2.10 -1.05 18.05
CA ASP A 151 1.49 -2.35 18.38
C ASP A 151 0.53 -2.80 17.26
N PRO A 152 0.71 -4.00 16.69
CA PRO A 152 -0.17 -4.50 15.65
C PRO A 152 -1.54 -4.91 16.24
N PRO A 153 -2.63 -4.74 15.48
CA PRO A 153 -3.93 -5.29 15.87
C PRO A 153 -3.88 -6.83 15.90
N ALA A 154 -4.82 -7.46 16.62
CA ALA A 154 -4.86 -8.93 16.76
C ALA A 154 -5.03 -9.68 15.42
N ASP A 155 -5.57 -9.01 14.40
CA ASP A 155 -5.81 -9.50 13.05
C ASP A 155 -4.86 -8.87 12.00
N ALA A 156 -3.64 -8.47 12.40
CA ALA A 156 -2.66 -7.76 11.56
C ALA A 156 -2.06 -8.54 10.37
N GLY A 157 -2.69 -9.65 9.96
CA GLY A 157 -2.25 -10.47 8.85
C GLY A 157 -2.90 -10.08 7.52
N LEU A 158 -2.41 -10.71 6.45
CA LEU A 158 -3.12 -10.69 5.18
C LEU A 158 -4.47 -11.41 5.34
N PRO A 159 -5.57 -10.86 4.79
CA PRO A 159 -6.89 -11.47 4.90
C PRO A 159 -6.95 -12.80 4.14
N ASP A 160 -7.79 -13.72 4.61
CA ASP A 160 -8.00 -14.99 3.91
C ASP A 160 -8.59 -14.74 2.50
N PRO A 161 -8.05 -15.39 1.45
CA PRO A 161 -8.58 -15.26 0.09
C PRO A 161 -10.09 -15.50 -0.05
N GLN A 162 -10.68 -16.35 0.80
CA GLN A 162 -12.10 -16.71 0.77
C GLN A 162 -13.00 -15.62 1.37
N GLU A 163 -12.45 -14.78 2.26
CA GLU A 163 -13.19 -13.69 2.90
C GLU A 163 -13.30 -12.46 2.00
N ILE A 164 -12.48 -12.38 0.95
CA ILE A 164 -12.52 -11.26 0.00
C ILE A 164 -13.80 -11.33 -0.84
N PRO A 165 -14.70 -10.33 -0.80
CA PRO A 165 -15.94 -10.34 -1.57
C PRO A 165 -15.69 -10.20 -3.07
N GLU A 166 -16.44 -10.93 -3.89
CA GLU A 166 -16.31 -10.92 -5.37
C GLU A 166 -16.65 -9.58 -6.02
N SER A 167 -17.38 -8.71 -5.31
CA SER A 167 -17.85 -7.44 -5.84
C SER A 167 -18.12 -6.46 -4.70
N ALA A 168 -17.18 -5.57 -4.43
CA ALA A 168 -17.49 -4.33 -3.72
C ALA A 168 -18.18 -3.38 -4.71
N SER A 169 -19.39 -3.71 -5.18
CA SER A 169 -20.15 -2.78 -6.01
C SER A 169 -20.55 -1.61 -5.13
N GLY A 170 -19.71 -0.57 -5.11
CA GLY A 170 -19.95 0.63 -4.35
C GLY A 170 -21.35 1.16 -4.67
N PHE A 171 -21.99 1.79 -3.68
CA PHE A 171 -23.31 2.40 -3.84
C PHE A 171 -23.40 3.28 -5.12
N GLY A 172 -22.30 3.92 -5.50
CA GLY A 172 -22.17 4.72 -6.72
C GLY A 172 -22.40 3.95 -8.03
N THR A 173 -21.83 2.75 -8.21
CA THR A 173 -22.02 1.98 -9.45
C THR A 173 -23.45 1.46 -9.58
N THR A 174 -24.05 1.05 -8.47
CA THR A 174 -25.46 0.65 -8.40
C THR A 174 -26.40 1.82 -8.71
N LEU A 175 -26.15 3.01 -8.15
CA LEU A 175 -26.94 4.21 -8.44
C LEU A 175 -26.88 4.58 -9.93
N LEU A 176 -25.67 4.57 -10.51
CA LEU A 176 -25.46 4.84 -11.94
C LEU A 176 -26.16 3.80 -12.82
N GLN A 177 -26.17 2.53 -12.41
CA GLN A 177 -26.92 1.48 -13.10
C GLN A 177 -28.42 1.79 -13.13
N TYR A 178 -29.02 2.15 -11.99
CA TYR A 178 -30.43 2.50 -11.93
C TYR A 178 -30.76 3.72 -12.77
N ILE A 179 -29.91 4.75 -12.75
CA ILE A 179 -30.06 5.94 -13.60
C ILE A 179 -29.99 5.54 -15.08
N GLY A 180 -29.03 4.70 -15.47
CA GLY A 180 -28.91 4.18 -16.84
C GLY A 180 -30.15 3.42 -17.30
N ILE A 181 -30.69 2.53 -16.45
CA ILE A 181 -31.93 1.78 -16.73
C ILE A 181 -33.12 2.73 -16.84
N ALA A 182 -33.30 3.65 -15.89
CA ALA A 182 -34.41 4.60 -15.89
C ALA A 182 -34.36 5.51 -17.13
N GLN A 183 -33.17 5.95 -17.53
CA GLN A 183 -32.96 6.75 -18.74
C GLN A 183 -33.31 5.96 -20.00
N LEU A 184 -32.94 4.68 -20.07
CA LEU A 184 -33.26 3.81 -21.20
C LEU A 184 -34.79 3.64 -21.31
N VAL A 185 -35.46 3.37 -20.18
CA VAL A 185 -36.93 3.28 -20.12
C VAL A 185 -37.58 4.59 -20.56
N ALA A 186 -37.14 5.73 -20.03
CA ALA A 186 -37.66 7.04 -20.40
C ALA A 186 -37.44 7.33 -21.90
N GLY A 187 -36.26 7.03 -22.43
CA GLY A 187 -35.95 7.19 -23.84
C GLY A 187 -36.79 6.32 -24.76
N VAL A 188 -37.02 5.05 -24.39
CA VAL A 188 -37.90 4.13 -25.14
C VAL A 188 -39.35 4.61 -25.11
N LEU A 189 -39.87 4.99 -23.95
CA LEU A 189 -41.23 5.52 -23.84
C LEU A 189 -41.41 6.78 -24.69
N LEU A 190 -40.44 7.69 -24.64
CA LEU A 190 -40.47 8.96 -25.36
C LEU A 190 -40.29 8.76 -26.87
N PHE A 191 -39.50 7.79 -27.30
CA PHE A 191 -39.38 7.37 -28.70
C PHE A 191 -40.66 6.72 -29.23
N LEU A 192 -41.29 5.84 -28.45
CA LEU A 192 -42.50 5.12 -28.87
C LEU A 192 -43.77 5.97 -28.77
N ALA A 193 -43.78 7.03 -27.96
CA ALA A 193 -44.91 7.92 -27.77
C ALA A 193 -45.58 8.38 -29.09
N PRO A 194 -44.88 8.98 -30.06
CA PRO A 194 -45.51 9.39 -31.33
C PRO A 194 -46.08 8.23 -32.16
N PHE A 195 -45.56 7.01 -32.00
CA PHE A 195 -46.03 5.84 -32.76
C PHE A 195 -47.21 5.12 -32.11
N VAL A 196 -47.38 5.26 -30.79
CA VAL A 196 -48.41 4.55 -30.02
C VAL A 196 -49.50 5.50 -29.52
N TYR A 197 -49.11 6.61 -28.90
CA TYR A 197 -50.04 7.56 -28.30
C TYR A 197 -50.86 8.31 -29.37
N ASP A 198 -50.22 8.80 -30.43
CA ASP A 198 -50.90 9.57 -31.48
C ASP A 198 -52.00 8.78 -32.21
N PRO A 199 -51.78 7.54 -32.72
CA PRO A 199 -52.85 6.77 -33.32
C PRO A 199 -53.95 6.40 -32.32
N LEU A 200 -53.60 6.14 -31.05
CA LEU A 200 -54.57 5.83 -30.00
C LEU A 200 -55.49 7.02 -29.71
N VAL A 201 -54.93 8.23 -29.55
CA VAL A 201 -55.72 9.45 -29.32
C VAL A 201 -56.56 9.82 -30.54
N ARG A 202 -56.04 9.63 -31.77
CA ARG A 202 -56.80 9.93 -33.01
C ARG A 202 -58.02 9.03 -33.23
N GLN A 203 -58.07 7.85 -32.61
CA GLN A 203 -59.23 6.95 -32.65
C GLN A 203 -60.40 7.47 -31.80
N CYS A 204 -60.16 8.35 -30.84
CA CYS A 204 -61.20 8.93 -30.00
C CYS A 204 -62.04 9.99 -30.73
N PRO A 205 -63.33 10.16 -30.36
CA PRO A 205 -64.19 11.21 -30.91
C PRO A 205 -63.60 12.63 -30.78
N PRO A 206 -63.73 13.48 -31.81
CA PRO A 206 -63.32 14.88 -31.72
C PRO A 206 -64.25 15.68 -30.80
N VAL A 207 -63.69 16.63 -30.05
CA VAL A 207 -64.46 17.56 -29.23
C VAL A 207 -65.02 18.68 -30.12
N SER A 208 -66.27 19.07 -29.92
CA SER A 208 -66.98 20.09 -30.73
C SER A 208 -66.57 21.53 -30.39
N VAL A 209 -65.26 21.81 -30.31
CA VAL A 209 -64.70 23.15 -30.10
C VAL A 209 -63.96 23.59 -31.38
N PRO A 210 -64.37 24.69 -32.03
CA PRO A 210 -63.73 25.18 -33.26
C PRO A 210 -62.22 25.43 -33.07
N GLY A 211 -61.40 24.91 -33.99
CA GLY A 211 -59.94 25.10 -33.99
C GLY A 211 -59.15 24.23 -32.99
N SER A 212 -59.82 23.38 -32.21
CA SER A 212 -59.14 22.46 -31.28
C SER A 212 -58.77 21.13 -31.94
N THR A 213 -57.63 20.56 -31.56
CA THR A 213 -57.22 19.19 -31.91
C THR A 213 -57.57 18.16 -30.84
N ALA A 214 -58.29 18.59 -29.80
CA ALA A 214 -58.64 17.79 -28.63
C ALA A 214 -59.57 16.61 -28.98
N ARG A 215 -59.36 15.49 -28.31
CA ARG A 215 -60.14 14.25 -28.44
C ARG A 215 -60.69 13.83 -27.08
N ALA A 216 -61.93 13.36 -27.05
CA ALA A 216 -62.58 12.84 -25.84
C ALA A 216 -62.36 11.33 -25.78
N CYS A 217 -61.43 10.87 -24.94
CA CYS A 217 -61.14 9.45 -24.73
C CYS A 217 -61.77 8.94 -23.44
N GLU A 218 -62.40 7.78 -23.47
CA GLU A 218 -62.90 7.10 -22.27
C GLU A 218 -61.92 5.99 -21.88
N ILE A 219 -61.33 6.10 -20.70
CA ILE A 219 -60.35 5.13 -20.18
C ILE A 219 -60.86 4.68 -18.81
N ALA A 220 -61.17 3.39 -18.68
CA ALA A 220 -61.68 2.79 -17.44
C ALA A 220 -62.91 3.53 -16.84
N GLY A 221 -63.82 4.01 -17.69
CA GLY A 221 -65.04 4.72 -17.29
C GLY A 221 -64.84 6.19 -16.92
N ALA A 222 -63.62 6.73 -17.05
CA ALA A 222 -63.34 8.15 -16.88
C ALA A 222 -63.08 8.82 -18.25
N SER A 223 -63.71 9.97 -18.47
CA SER A 223 -63.51 10.78 -19.68
C SER A 223 -62.31 11.71 -19.53
N PHE A 224 -61.34 11.57 -20.42
CA PHE A 224 -60.15 12.41 -20.50
C PHE A 224 -60.12 13.19 -21.81
N THR A 225 -59.79 14.48 -21.73
CA THR A 225 -59.53 15.31 -22.90
C THR A 225 -58.05 15.25 -23.25
N LEU A 226 -57.71 14.47 -24.28
CA LEU A 226 -56.33 14.27 -24.71
C LEU A 226 -56.04 15.03 -26.00
N HIS A 227 -54.78 15.44 -26.16
CA HIS A 227 -54.28 16.13 -27.34
C HIS A 227 -53.25 15.25 -28.03
N PRO A 228 -53.33 15.04 -29.35
CA PRO A 228 -52.26 14.39 -30.10
C PRO A 228 -50.99 15.27 -30.09
N LEU A 229 -49.82 14.66 -30.12
CA LEU A 229 -48.53 15.35 -30.19
C LEU A 229 -48.38 16.12 -31.51
N GLY A 230 -48.86 15.55 -32.62
CA GLY A 230 -48.67 16.16 -33.95
C GLY A 230 -47.19 16.32 -34.30
N ASP A 231 -46.81 17.48 -34.83
CA ASP A 231 -45.43 17.74 -35.27
C ASP A 231 -44.40 17.70 -34.12
N SER A 232 -44.83 17.97 -32.88
CA SER A 232 -43.97 17.84 -31.70
C SER A 232 -43.54 16.39 -31.43
N GLY A 233 -44.24 15.41 -32.01
CA GLY A 233 -43.87 14.00 -31.96
C GLY A 233 -42.50 13.71 -32.57
N ILE A 234 -42.04 14.51 -33.54
CA ILE A 234 -40.70 14.38 -34.12
C ILE A 234 -39.63 14.75 -33.09
N ILE A 235 -39.85 15.84 -32.33
CA ILE A 235 -38.94 16.28 -31.27
C ILE A 235 -38.88 15.21 -30.17
N ALA A 236 -40.03 14.66 -29.80
CA ALA A 236 -40.10 13.54 -28.86
C ALA A 236 -39.30 12.33 -29.39
N ALA A 237 -39.49 11.91 -30.64
CA ALA A 237 -38.72 10.79 -31.19
C ALA A 237 -37.20 11.03 -31.13
N ILE A 238 -36.73 12.22 -31.54
CA ILE A 238 -35.30 12.57 -31.53
C ILE A 238 -34.74 12.60 -30.10
N ALA A 239 -35.43 13.25 -29.17
CA ALA A 239 -35.02 13.28 -27.77
C ALA A 239 -34.99 11.86 -27.17
N GLY A 240 -35.93 10.99 -27.56
CA GLY A 240 -36.01 9.61 -27.09
C GLY A 240 -34.79 8.80 -27.50
N VAL A 241 -34.36 8.95 -28.77
CA VAL A 241 -33.10 8.36 -29.25
C VAL A 241 -31.92 8.88 -28.42
N GLY A 242 -31.85 10.18 -28.14
CA GLY A 242 -30.80 10.76 -27.30
C GLY A 242 -30.76 10.15 -25.89
N PHE A 243 -31.92 9.99 -25.25
CA PHE A 243 -32.03 9.35 -23.94
C PHE A 243 -31.60 7.87 -23.98
N VAL A 244 -32.01 7.11 -25.01
CA VAL A 244 -31.59 5.71 -25.17
C VAL A 244 -30.07 5.62 -25.35
N LEU A 245 -29.49 6.43 -26.23
CA LEU A 245 -28.04 6.45 -26.47
C LEU A 245 -27.27 6.78 -25.19
N PHE A 246 -27.72 7.80 -24.45
CA PHE A 246 -27.10 8.17 -23.18
C PHE A 246 -27.24 7.07 -22.13
N GLY A 247 -28.43 6.45 -22.00
CA GLY A 247 -28.68 5.35 -21.07
C GLY A 247 -27.80 4.14 -21.36
N VAL A 248 -27.69 3.74 -22.63
CA VAL A 248 -26.80 2.66 -23.08
C VAL A 248 -25.34 2.99 -22.77
N PHE A 249 -24.89 4.20 -23.08
CA PHE A 249 -23.53 4.65 -22.76
C PHE A 249 -23.25 4.56 -21.26
N MET A 250 -24.17 5.01 -20.42
CA MET A 250 -24.06 4.93 -18.95
C MET A 250 -23.94 3.46 -18.48
N LEU A 251 -24.75 2.56 -19.03
CA LEU A 251 -24.69 1.14 -18.69
C LEU A 251 -23.38 0.47 -19.13
N VAL A 252 -22.82 0.87 -20.27
CA VAL A 252 -21.50 0.38 -20.71
C VAL A 252 -20.40 0.82 -19.74
N LEU A 253 -20.41 2.08 -19.30
CA LEU A 253 -19.47 2.56 -18.29
C LEU A 253 -19.55 1.76 -16.99
N VAL A 254 -20.77 1.49 -16.50
CA VAL A 254 -20.99 0.69 -15.29
C VAL A 254 -20.55 -0.76 -15.50
N ALA A 255 -20.86 -1.36 -16.65
CA ALA A 255 -20.45 -2.73 -16.95
C ALA A 255 -18.92 -2.88 -16.95
N ASN A 256 -18.21 -1.90 -17.53
CA ASN A 256 -16.75 -1.88 -17.52
C ASN A 256 -16.18 -1.71 -16.10
N ALA A 257 -16.75 -0.81 -15.29
CA ALA A 257 -16.34 -0.65 -13.89
C ALA A 257 -16.53 -1.94 -13.09
N ARG A 258 -17.69 -2.59 -13.21
CA ARG A 258 -17.99 -3.84 -12.53
C ARG A 258 -17.04 -4.98 -12.92
N LEU A 259 -16.69 -5.06 -14.20
CA LEU A 259 -15.76 -6.06 -14.69
C LEU A 259 -14.34 -5.82 -14.14
N SER A 260 -13.88 -4.57 -14.14
CA SER A 260 -12.59 -4.18 -13.56
C SER A 260 -12.51 -4.51 -12.06
N ASP A 261 -13.56 -4.23 -11.29
CA ASP A 261 -13.57 -4.52 -9.85
C ASP A 261 -13.49 -6.02 -9.56
N ARG A 262 -14.22 -6.83 -10.34
CA ARG A 262 -14.14 -8.29 -10.24
C ARG A 262 -12.73 -8.81 -10.53
N PHE A 263 -12.11 -8.33 -11.62
CA PHE A 263 -10.75 -8.76 -11.97
C PHE A 263 -9.73 -8.40 -10.90
N ARG A 264 -9.81 -7.20 -10.33
CA ARG A 264 -8.92 -6.79 -9.23
C ARG A 264 -9.09 -7.68 -8.01
N ALA A 265 -10.32 -8.04 -7.67
CA ALA A 265 -10.58 -8.95 -6.56
C ALA A 265 -10.03 -10.36 -6.84
N ASP A 266 -10.20 -10.87 -8.06
CA ASP A 266 -9.69 -12.18 -8.47
C ASP A 266 -8.15 -12.21 -8.47
N GLU A 267 -7.52 -11.16 -8.98
CA GLU A 267 -6.06 -10.98 -8.95
C GLU A 267 -5.54 -10.90 -7.52
N PHE A 268 -6.17 -10.10 -6.66
CA PHE A 268 -5.78 -10.00 -5.25
C PHE A 268 -5.88 -11.35 -4.53
N ARG A 269 -6.96 -12.12 -4.74
CA ARG A 269 -7.05 -13.49 -4.19
C ARG A 269 -5.99 -14.42 -4.77
N ALA A 270 -5.65 -14.28 -6.05
CA ALA A 270 -4.60 -15.08 -6.66
C ALA A 270 -3.25 -14.79 -6.01
N ARG A 271 -2.94 -13.51 -5.78
CA ARG A 271 -1.73 -13.08 -5.06
C ARG A 271 -1.68 -13.62 -3.63
N LEU A 272 -2.76 -13.47 -2.87
CA LEU A 272 -2.84 -14.03 -1.51
C LEU A 272 -2.54 -15.54 -1.48
N ARG A 273 -3.14 -16.30 -2.41
CA ARG A 273 -2.88 -17.75 -2.52
C ARG A 273 -1.47 -18.07 -2.96
N SER A 274 -0.86 -17.27 -3.84
CA SER A 274 0.53 -17.51 -4.26
C SER A 274 1.54 -17.21 -3.16
N VAL A 275 1.20 -16.34 -2.21
CA VAL A 275 1.98 -16.15 -0.97
C VAL A 275 1.71 -17.27 0.04
N GLY A 276 0.75 -18.17 -0.22
CA GLY A 276 0.39 -19.23 0.72
C GLY A 276 -0.60 -18.80 1.80
N VAL A 277 -1.24 -17.62 1.71
CA VAL A 277 -2.26 -17.22 2.69
C VAL A 277 -3.47 -18.16 2.60
N GLY A 278 -3.80 -18.82 3.72
CA GLY A 278 -4.85 -19.84 3.79
C GLY A 278 -4.38 -21.27 3.48
N THR A 279 -3.07 -21.45 3.29
CA THR A 279 -2.39 -22.75 3.17
C THR A 279 -1.18 -22.76 4.11
N ASP A 280 -0.74 -23.91 4.60
CA ASP A 280 0.48 -23.97 5.44
C ASP A 280 1.77 -24.01 4.58
N ASP A 281 1.67 -23.75 3.26
CA ASP A 281 2.78 -23.85 2.31
C ASP A 281 3.34 -22.47 1.93
N ARG A 282 4.67 -22.31 2.01
CA ARG A 282 5.39 -21.10 1.58
C ARG A 282 5.74 -21.12 0.08
N PRO A 283 5.95 -19.95 -0.56
CA PRO A 283 6.47 -19.88 -1.92
C PRO A 283 7.87 -20.50 -2.02
N ALA A 284 8.15 -21.26 -3.07
CA ALA A 284 9.39 -22.03 -3.23
C ALA A 284 10.70 -21.20 -3.29
N PHE A 285 10.60 -19.88 -3.51
CA PHE A 285 11.77 -18.99 -3.52
C PHE A 285 12.10 -18.43 -2.12
N VAL A 286 11.20 -18.60 -1.16
CA VAL A 286 11.42 -18.19 0.24
C VAL A 286 12.41 -19.18 0.87
N PRO A 287 13.43 -18.71 1.62
CA PRO A 287 14.36 -19.58 2.30
C PRO A 287 13.62 -20.56 3.22
N GLN A 288 14.07 -21.82 3.23
CA GLN A 288 13.56 -22.82 4.16
C GLN A 288 13.99 -22.45 5.58
N THR A 289 13.08 -22.59 6.52
CA THR A 289 13.38 -22.38 7.94
C THR A 289 13.47 -23.71 8.67
N ASP A 290 13.92 -23.67 9.92
CA ASP A 290 14.00 -24.87 10.75
C ASP A 290 12.60 -25.44 11.07
N ALA A 291 11.56 -24.60 11.06
CA ALA A 291 10.17 -25.05 11.18
C ALA A 291 9.74 -25.94 10.00
N ASP A 292 10.22 -25.66 8.79
CA ASP A 292 9.93 -26.46 7.59
C ASP A 292 10.62 -27.83 7.64
N THR A 293 11.86 -27.88 8.13
CA THR A 293 12.66 -29.11 8.19
C THR A 293 12.29 -30.04 9.35
N GLY A 294 11.76 -29.50 10.45
CA GLY A 294 11.24 -30.30 11.57
C GLY A 294 10.02 -31.17 11.25
N THR A 295 9.36 -30.93 10.11
CA THR A 295 8.20 -31.69 9.62
C THR A 295 8.59 -32.84 8.69
N ALA A 296 9.86 -32.95 8.29
CA ALA A 296 10.37 -34.11 7.57
C ALA A 296 10.45 -35.31 8.52
N GLU A 297 9.47 -36.22 8.44
CA GLU A 297 9.54 -37.55 9.06
C GLU A 297 10.94 -38.14 8.79
N PRO A 298 11.63 -38.68 9.81
CA PRO A 298 12.90 -39.34 9.58
C PRO A 298 12.64 -40.50 8.64
N ASP A 299 13.34 -40.52 7.50
CA ASP A 299 13.34 -41.59 6.51
C ASP A 299 13.60 -42.92 7.24
N GLU A 300 12.53 -43.65 7.57
CA GLU A 300 12.59 -45.03 8.04
C GLU A 300 12.91 -45.91 6.82
N ASP A 301 14.16 -45.84 6.37
CA ASP A 301 14.68 -46.82 5.42
C ASP A 301 16.17 -47.07 5.67
N THR A 302 16.47 -47.93 6.66
CA THR A 302 17.50 -48.98 6.55
C THR A 302 17.19 -50.09 7.57
N PRO A 303 17.12 -51.35 7.14
CA PRO A 303 18.32 -52.19 7.05
C PRO A 303 18.58 -52.83 5.69
#